data_AF-A0A930UDA5-F1
#
_entry.id   AF-A0A930UDA5-F1
#
_cell.length_a   1.000
_cell.length_b   1.000
_cell.length_c   1.000
_cell.angle_alpha   90.00
_cell.angle_beta   90.00
_cell.angle_gamma   90.00
#
_symmetry.space_group_name_H-M   'P 1'
#
loop_
_entity.id
_entity.type
_entity.pdbx_description
1 polymer ?
#
loop_
_entity_poly.entity_id
_entity_poly.type
_entity_poly.pdbx_seq_one_letter_code
_entity_poly.pdbx_strand_id
1 'polypeptide(L)'
;MSTFTTVSLKNVLNKLYEGEDYRGEVISLIQDNFIAYSLDFLKRVMLAKIENKDITVDWYEKEFIQNEDLKKDEIAINSGMNMKTISNKYKTTKKDIVISASNDQYDDLKRAIDELIDVEKDLDLTLTIKYNKASVDLTLNETLIVINTLAVKRAAIRAGAWSSIGKNIEKPLMKSLCILYGVPEKNYEIIYKKADYSKNEDIYSREIDFYLVDNTEKSLLCEVKLMGKGNPEVADAVIARKTNLFVADTLSETNKRQLKDWNIEWIELRAKKGYEKVKDVLKSLN
;
A
#
# COMPACT_ATOMS: atom_id res chain seq x y z
N MET A 1 -7.88 4.21 -5.46
CA MET A 1 -6.56 4.33 -4.79
C MET A 1 -6.75 5.15 -3.53
N SER A 2 -6.23 4.71 -2.38
CA SER A 2 -6.21 5.53 -1.16
C SER A 2 -5.10 6.57 -1.31
N THR A 3 -5.47 7.79 -1.69
CA THR A 3 -4.52 8.89 -1.74
C THR A 3 -4.37 9.45 -0.34
N PHE A 4 -3.14 9.46 0.20
CA PHE A 4 -2.87 10.21 1.42
C PHE A 4 -3.21 11.68 1.17
N THR A 5 -3.92 12.31 2.09
CA THR A 5 -4.14 13.76 2.00
C THR A 5 -2.82 14.48 2.25
N THR A 6 -2.66 15.69 1.72
CA THR A 6 -1.51 16.56 2.00
C THR A 6 -1.31 16.76 3.50
N VAL A 7 -2.40 16.79 4.28
CA VAL A 7 -2.38 16.90 5.74
C VAL A 7 -1.77 15.66 6.38
N SER A 8 -2.19 14.46 5.97
CA SER A 8 -1.65 13.19 6.49
C SER A 8 -0.15 13.05 6.21
N LEU A 9 0.31 13.46 5.02
CA LEU A 9 1.75 13.44 4.69
C LEU A 9 2.55 14.42 5.56
N LYS A 10 2.02 15.63 5.80
CA LYS A 10 2.65 16.62 6.67
C LYS A 10 2.79 16.11 8.11
N ASN A 11 1.76 15.48 8.66
CA ASN A 11 1.82 14.89 10.00
C ASN A 11 2.89 13.80 10.09
N VAL A 12 2.98 12.93 9.07
CA VAL A 12 4.02 11.90 9.01
C VAL A 12 5.43 12.53 8.97
N LEU A 13 5.63 13.57 8.15
CA LEU A 13 6.92 14.28 8.11
C LEU A 13 7.29 14.88 9.47
N ASN A 14 6.35 15.56 10.12
CA ASN A 14 6.59 16.17 11.44
C ASN A 14 7.02 15.13 12.46
N LYS A 15 6.31 13.99 12.53
CA LYS A 15 6.67 12.89 13.42
C LYS A 15 8.06 12.33 13.14
N LEU A 16 8.43 12.18 11.86
CA LEU A 16 9.76 11.72 11.49
C LEU A 16 10.86 12.70 11.96
N TYR A 17 10.62 14.02 11.94
CA TYR A 17 11.57 15.01 12.44
C TYR A 17 11.72 15.02 13.95
N GLU A 18 10.61 14.82 14.65
CA GLU A 18 10.58 14.75 16.11
C GLU A 18 11.14 13.40 16.63
N GLY A 19 11.49 12.48 15.72
CA GLY A 19 11.95 11.13 16.04
C GLY A 19 10.82 10.22 16.55
N GLU A 20 9.57 10.60 16.31
CA GLU A 20 8.37 9.90 16.74
C GLU A 20 7.94 8.80 15.75
N ASP A 21 7.08 7.91 16.25
CA ASP A 21 6.47 6.87 15.42
C ASP A 21 5.27 7.42 14.63
N TYR A 22 5.37 7.42 13.30
CA TYR A 22 4.33 7.88 12.39
C TYR A 22 3.22 6.84 12.11
N ARG A 23 3.38 5.59 12.59
CA ARG A 23 2.47 4.48 12.25
C ARG A 23 1.05 4.69 12.74
N GLY A 24 0.86 5.46 13.82
CA GLY A 24 -0.46 5.87 14.30
C GLY A 24 -1.27 6.61 13.23
N GLU A 25 -0.64 7.55 12.51
CA GLU A 25 -1.28 8.30 11.43
C GLU A 25 -1.74 7.37 10.29
N VAL A 26 -0.88 6.40 9.92
CA VAL A 26 -1.20 5.44 8.86
C VAL A 26 -2.32 4.49 9.28
N ILE A 27 -2.34 4.05 10.54
CA ILE A 27 -3.40 3.19 11.08
C ILE A 27 -4.74 3.94 11.07
N SER A 28 -4.76 5.20 11.51
CA SER A 28 -5.97 6.04 11.47
C SER A 28 -6.52 6.15 10.05
N LEU A 29 -5.65 6.46 9.07
CA LEU A 29 -6.06 6.54 7.67
C LEU A 29 -6.63 5.20 7.15
N ILE A 30 -6.02 4.07 7.52
CA ILE A 30 -6.52 2.75 7.14
C ILE A 30 -7.91 2.50 7.77
N GLN A 31 -8.12 2.89 9.03
CA GLN A 31 -9.43 2.79 9.71
C GLN A 31 -10.50 3.63 9.01
N ASP A 32 -10.23 4.91 8.78
CA ASP A 32 -11.19 5.84 8.17
C ASP A 32 -11.60 5.35 6.77
N ASN A 33 -10.63 4.99 5.93
CA ASN A 33 -10.89 4.48 4.58
C ASN A 33 -11.69 3.18 4.58
N PHE A 34 -11.43 2.29 5.54
CA PHE A 34 -12.16 1.03 5.63
C PHE A 34 -13.59 1.22 6.12
N ILE A 35 -13.81 2.05 7.14
CA ILE A 35 -15.16 2.34 7.64
C ILE A 35 -15.99 3.01 6.55
N ALA A 36 -15.44 4.04 5.88
CA ALA A 36 -16.10 4.71 4.77
C ALA A 36 -16.47 3.74 3.65
N TYR A 37 -15.54 2.86 3.25
CA TYR A 37 -15.84 1.82 2.27
C TYR A 37 -16.92 0.85 2.75
N SER A 38 -16.85 0.41 4.01
CA SER A 38 -17.80 -0.57 4.56
C SER A 38 -19.22 -0.04 4.51
N LEU A 39 -19.40 1.25 4.86
CA LEU A 39 -20.70 1.92 4.79
C LEU A 39 -21.23 2.02 3.35
N ASP A 40 -20.36 2.36 2.38
CA ASP A 40 -20.75 2.43 0.97
C ASP A 40 -21.08 1.04 0.40
N PHE A 41 -20.24 0.05 0.69
CA PHE A 41 -20.42 -1.32 0.24
C PHE A 41 -21.70 -1.94 0.80
N LEU A 42 -21.98 -1.81 2.10
CA LEU A 42 -23.21 -2.33 2.71
C LEU A 42 -24.47 -1.67 2.13
N LYS A 43 -24.41 -0.38 1.77
CA LYS A 43 -25.50 0.29 1.04
C LYS A 43 -25.71 -0.32 -0.34
N ARG A 44 -24.64 -0.58 -1.09
CA ARG A 44 -24.71 -1.24 -2.40
C ARG A 44 -25.29 -2.65 -2.30
N VAL A 45 -24.86 -3.44 -1.30
CA VAL A 45 -25.39 -4.77 -1.01
C VAL A 45 -26.89 -4.71 -0.76
N MET A 46 -27.34 -3.77 0.07
CA MET A 46 -28.77 -3.58 0.35
C MET A 46 -29.58 -3.21 -0.89
N LEU A 47 -29.10 -2.26 -1.70
CA LEU A 47 -29.79 -1.85 -2.93
C LEU A 47 -29.89 -3.00 -3.92
N ALA A 48 -28.78 -3.72 -4.15
CA ALA A 48 -28.76 -4.90 -5.01
C ALA A 48 -29.73 -5.99 -4.54
N LYS A 49 -29.81 -6.24 -3.23
CA LYS A 49 -30.75 -7.23 -2.65
C LYS A 49 -32.21 -6.81 -2.82
N ILE A 50 -32.53 -5.52 -2.70
CA ILE A 50 -33.90 -5.00 -2.89
C ILE A 50 -34.34 -5.08 -4.36
N GLU A 51 -33.43 -4.80 -5.29
CA GLU A 51 -33.72 -4.76 -6.72
C GLU A 51 -33.90 -6.16 -7.35
N ASN A 52 -33.25 -7.18 -6.78
CA ASN A 52 -33.37 -8.57 -7.24
C ASN A 52 -34.62 -9.24 -6.65
N LYS A 53 -35.64 -9.44 -7.50
CA LYS A 53 -36.95 -10.02 -7.13
C LYS A 53 -36.98 -11.55 -7.15
N ASP A 54 -36.05 -12.20 -7.83
CA ASP A 54 -35.99 -13.66 -7.98
C ASP A 54 -35.00 -14.28 -6.98
N ILE A 55 -35.52 -15.18 -6.15
CA ILE A 55 -34.89 -15.71 -4.93
C ILE A 55 -33.70 -16.68 -5.20
N THR A 56 -33.40 -17.04 -6.46
CA THR A 56 -32.51 -18.18 -6.76
C THR A 56 -31.47 -18.01 -7.88
N VAL A 57 -31.29 -16.82 -8.45
CA VAL A 57 -30.05 -16.54 -9.22
C VAL A 57 -29.13 -15.82 -8.25
N ASP A 58 -27.90 -16.31 -8.08
CA ASP A 58 -26.88 -15.74 -7.19
C ASP A 58 -26.66 -14.25 -7.52
N TRP A 59 -27.49 -13.41 -6.91
CA TRP A 59 -27.59 -11.98 -7.22
C TRP A 59 -26.29 -11.29 -6.86
N TYR A 60 -25.57 -11.80 -5.86
CA TYR A 60 -24.27 -11.27 -5.49
C TYR A 60 -23.27 -11.48 -6.62
N GLU A 61 -23.18 -12.69 -7.17
CA GLU A 61 -22.29 -12.98 -8.31
C GLU A 61 -22.60 -12.08 -9.50
N LYS A 62 -23.88 -11.99 -9.87
CA LYS A 62 -24.33 -11.17 -11.00
C LYS A 62 -23.98 -9.69 -10.81
N GLU A 63 -24.30 -9.12 -9.65
CA GLU A 63 -24.17 -7.68 -9.39
C GLU A 63 -22.74 -7.26 -9.04
N PHE A 64 -21.98 -8.11 -8.35
CA PHE A 64 -20.68 -7.75 -7.78
C PHE A 64 -19.47 -8.39 -8.48
N ILE A 65 -19.68 -9.38 -9.35
CA ILE A 65 -18.59 -10.10 -10.03
C ILE A 65 -18.73 -10.05 -11.56
N GLN A 66 -19.88 -10.46 -12.08
CA GLN A 66 -20.13 -10.53 -13.53
C GLN A 66 -20.48 -9.18 -14.16
N ASN A 67 -20.77 -8.17 -13.33
CA ASN A 67 -21.09 -6.82 -13.79
C ASN A 67 -19.89 -6.14 -14.46
N GLU A 68 -19.94 -6.02 -15.78
CA GLU A 68 -18.91 -5.38 -16.59
C GLU A 68 -18.77 -3.86 -16.39
N ASP A 69 -19.67 -3.19 -15.67
CA ASP A 69 -19.49 -1.77 -15.35
C ASP A 69 -18.55 -1.58 -14.14
N LEU A 70 -18.35 -2.62 -13.34
CA LEU A 70 -17.46 -2.56 -12.19
C LEU A 70 -15.99 -2.43 -12.58
N LYS A 71 -15.22 -1.79 -11.70
CA LYS A 71 -13.76 -1.75 -11.84
C LYS A 71 -13.18 -3.13 -11.53
N LYS A 72 -12.07 -3.45 -12.20
CA LYS A 72 -11.37 -4.74 -12.05
C LYS A 72 -11.02 -5.05 -10.60
N ASP A 73 -10.58 -4.03 -9.84
CA ASP A 73 -10.24 -4.20 -8.43
C ASP A 73 -11.45 -4.47 -7.56
N GLU A 74 -12.61 -3.88 -7.87
CA GLU A 74 -13.86 -4.19 -7.17
C GLU A 74 -14.29 -5.63 -7.43
N ILE A 75 -14.29 -6.08 -8.69
CA ILE A 75 -14.63 -7.46 -9.07
C ILE A 75 -13.74 -8.48 -8.33
N ALA A 76 -12.43 -8.24 -8.32
CA ALA A 76 -11.49 -9.11 -7.60
C ALA A 76 -11.77 -9.14 -6.09
N ILE A 77 -12.06 -7.99 -5.47
CA ILE A 77 -12.31 -7.90 -4.02
C ILE A 77 -13.62 -8.61 -3.65
N ASN A 78 -14.65 -8.45 -4.48
CA ASN A 78 -15.97 -9.03 -4.23
C ASN A 78 -15.95 -10.56 -4.32
N SER A 79 -15.07 -11.15 -5.13
CA SER A 79 -14.82 -12.60 -5.19
C SER A 79 -13.90 -13.15 -4.10
N GLY A 80 -13.41 -12.30 -3.19
CA GLY A 80 -12.50 -12.72 -2.12
C GLY A 80 -11.02 -12.68 -2.49
N MET A 81 -10.64 -12.04 -3.61
CA MET A 81 -9.24 -11.88 -4.03
C MET A 81 -8.76 -10.43 -4.02
N ASN A 82 -7.45 -10.25 -4.15
CA ASN A 82 -6.89 -8.96 -4.53
C ASN A 82 -6.29 -9.02 -5.95
N MET A 83 -6.24 -7.87 -6.61
CA MET A 83 -5.71 -7.75 -7.99
C MET A 83 -4.27 -8.26 -8.16
N LYS A 84 -3.45 -8.20 -7.10
CA LYS A 84 -2.06 -8.65 -7.16
C LYS A 84 -2.00 -10.17 -7.29
N THR A 85 -2.88 -10.90 -6.62
CA THR A 85 -3.01 -12.36 -6.77
C THR A 85 -3.33 -12.74 -8.21
N ILE A 86 -4.34 -12.09 -8.81
CA ILE A 86 -4.73 -12.35 -10.20
C ILE A 86 -3.56 -12.02 -11.15
N SER A 87 -2.97 -10.83 -11.00
CA SER A 87 -1.84 -10.41 -11.84
C SER A 87 -0.66 -11.38 -11.74
N ASN A 88 -0.35 -11.89 -10.55
CA ASN A 88 0.76 -12.81 -10.34
C ASN A 88 0.49 -14.19 -10.93
N LYS A 89 -0.74 -14.71 -10.79
CA LYS A 89 -1.16 -16.03 -11.27
C LYS A 89 -1.32 -16.06 -12.79
N TYR A 90 -2.05 -15.09 -13.36
CA TYR A 90 -2.41 -15.06 -14.78
C TYR A 90 -1.48 -14.19 -15.64
N LYS A 91 -0.50 -13.51 -15.02
CA LYS A 91 0.45 -12.59 -15.69
C LYS A 91 -0.22 -11.46 -16.48
N THR A 92 -1.48 -11.16 -16.16
CA THR A 92 -2.28 -10.15 -16.84
C THR A 92 -3.34 -9.59 -15.91
N THR A 93 -3.86 -8.42 -16.26
CA THR A 93 -4.99 -7.78 -15.60
C THR A 93 -6.04 -7.35 -16.62
N LYS A 94 -6.18 -8.08 -17.74
CA LYS A 94 -7.30 -7.87 -18.68
C LYS A 94 -8.64 -8.17 -17.99
N LYS A 95 -9.71 -7.48 -18.38
CA LYS A 95 -10.97 -7.44 -17.61
C LYS A 95 -11.70 -8.77 -17.62
N ASP A 96 -11.82 -9.36 -18.80
CA ASP A 96 -12.29 -10.73 -19.06
C ASP A 96 -11.58 -11.76 -18.19
N ILE A 97 -10.25 -11.70 -18.10
CA ILE A 97 -9.46 -12.62 -17.26
C ILE A 97 -9.74 -12.38 -15.77
N VAL A 98 -9.89 -11.12 -15.35
CA VAL A 98 -10.23 -10.79 -13.96
C VAL A 98 -11.62 -11.34 -13.61
N ILE A 99 -12.61 -11.18 -14.49
CA ILE A 99 -13.97 -11.70 -14.28
C ILE A 99 -13.93 -13.23 -14.18
N SER A 100 -13.31 -13.90 -15.15
CA SER A 100 -13.18 -15.37 -15.15
C SER A 100 -12.49 -15.89 -13.88
N ALA A 101 -11.34 -15.32 -13.52
CA ALA A 101 -10.63 -15.72 -12.29
C ALA A 101 -11.44 -15.44 -11.02
N SER A 102 -12.24 -14.38 -11.03
CA SER A 102 -13.09 -13.98 -9.89
C SER A 102 -14.30 -14.91 -9.74
N ASN A 103 -14.91 -15.36 -10.84
CA ASN A 103 -15.96 -16.36 -10.81
C ASN A 103 -15.44 -17.69 -10.25
N ASP A 104 -14.30 -18.19 -10.76
CA ASP A 104 -13.70 -19.43 -10.27
C ASP A 104 -13.45 -19.38 -8.75
N GLN A 105 -12.87 -18.28 -8.26
CA GLN A 105 -12.60 -18.12 -6.83
C GLN A 105 -13.89 -18.01 -6.01
N TYR A 106 -14.91 -17.35 -6.54
CA TYR A 106 -16.17 -17.17 -5.84
C TYR A 106 -16.93 -18.50 -5.72
N ASP A 107 -16.87 -19.35 -6.73
CA ASP A 107 -17.41 -20.71 -6.65
C ASP A 107 -16.69 -21.56 -5.59
N ASP A 108 -15.36 -21.45 -5.50
CA ASP A 108 -14.59 -22.11 -4.44
C ASP A 108 -14.93 -21.55 -3.04
N LEU A 109 -15.16 -20.23 -2.92
CA LEU A 109 -15.58 -19.60 -1.67
C LEU A 109 -16.97 -20.09 -1.24
N LYS A 110 -17.94 -20.12 -2.16
CA LYS A 110 -19.29 -20.64 -1.88
C LYS A 110 -19.23 -22.07 -1.38
N ARG A 111 -18.50 -22.94 -2.08
CA ARG A 111 -18.33 -24.35 -1.68
C ARG A 111 -17.74 -24.48 -0.28
N ALA A 112 -16.69 -23.70 0.03
CA ALA A 112 -16.09 -23.71 1.36
C ALA A 112 -17.04 -23.21 2.45
N ILE A 113 -17.90 -22.24 2.15
CA ILE A 113 -18.91 -21.76 3.09
C ILE A 113 -19.99 -22.82 3.30
N ASP A 114 -20.53 -23.42 2.23
CA ASP A 114 -21.57 -24.45 2.30
C ASP A 114 -21.09 -25.65 3.12
N GLU A 115 -19.85 -26.11 2.90
CA GLU A 115 -19.22 -27.19 3.67
C GLU A 115 -19.12 -26.85 5.17
N LEU A 116 -18.81 -25.59 5.52
CA LEU A 116 -18.73 -25.16 6.92
C LEU A 116 -20.09 -25.07 7.60
N ILE A 117 -21.12 -24.62 6.88
CA ILE A 117 -22.49 -24.55 7.38
C ILE A 117 -23.05 -25.96 7.61
N ASP A 118 -22.74 -26.91 6.73
CA ASP A 118 -23.16 -28.31 6.87
C ASP A 118 -22.56 -28.99 8.11
N VAL A 119 -21.40 -28.52 8.58
CA VAL A 119 -20.78 -28.98 9.84
C VAL A 119 -21.44 -28.33 11.05
N GLU A 120 -21.70 -27.03 11.00
CA GLU A 120 -22.25 -26.22 12.10
C GLU A 120 -23.77 -26.01 11.97
N LYS A 121 -24.53 -27.10 11.90
CA LYS A 121 -25.98 -27.08 11.56
C LYS A 121 -26.86 -26.25 12.51
N ASP A 122 -26.41 -26.02 13.73
CA ASP A 122 -27.15 -25.27 14.75
C ASP A 122 -26.79 -23.77 14.79
N LEU A 123 -25.81 -23.34 13.98
CA LEU A 123 -25.39 -21.94 13.90
C LEU A 123 -26.28 -21.17 12.92
N ASP A 124 -27.02 -20.19 13.43
CA ASP A 124 -27.73 -19.21 12.61
C ASP A 124 -27.09 -17.82 12.81
N LEU A 125 -26.79 -17.14 11.70
CA LEU A 125 -26.26 -15.78 11.66
C LEU A 125 -27.01 -15.00 10.60
N THR A 126 -27.66 -13.91 11.02
CA THR A 126 -28.34 -12.97 10.12
C THR A 126 -27.70 -11.59 10.23
N LEU A 127 -27.33 -11.01 9.09
CA LEU A 127 -26.94 -9.60 8.99
C LEU A 127 -28.11 -8.77 8.45
N THR A 128 -28.69 -7.94 9.32
CA THR A 128 -29.73 -6.98 8.94
C THR A 128 -29.12 -5.63 8.58
N ILE A 129 -29.38 -5.13 7.36
CA ILE A 129 -28.95 -3.81 6.91
C ILE A 129 -30.18 -2.90 6.79
N LYS A 130 -30.16 -1.79 7.54
CA LYS A 130 -31.23 -0.76 7.52
C LYS A 130 -30.70 0.54 6.95
N TYR A 131 -31.43 1.09 5.97
CA TYR A 131 -31.15 2.41 5.42
C TYR A 131 -32.46 3.12 5.09
N ASN A 132 -32.65 4.31 5.68
CA ASN A 132 -33.91 5.05 5.66
C ASN A 132 -35.08 4.17 6.15
N LYS A 133 -36.09 3.93 5.31
CA LYS A 133 -37.29 3.12 5.63
C LYS A 133 -37.19 1.67 5.12
N ALA A 134 -36.08 1.29 4.49
CA ALA A 134 -35.89 -0.05 3.96
C ALA A 134 -34.96 -0.88 4.86
N SER A 135 -35.19 -2.19 4.88
CA SER A 135 -34.43 -3.17 5.64
C SER A 135 -34.29 -4.42 4.78
N VAL A 136 -33.10 -5.03 4.79
CA VAL A 136 -32.87 -6.35 4.20
C VAL A 136 -32.17 -7.23 5.22
N ASP A 137 -32.52 -8.51 5.20
CA ASP A 137 -31.81 -9.55 5.93
C ASP A 137 -31.04 -10.39 4.91
N LEU A 138 -29.75 -10.59 5.20
CA LEU A 138 -28.91 -11.50 4.45
C LEU A 138 -28.97 -12.88 5.08
N THR A 139 -29.00 -13.92 4.24
CA THR A 139 -28.86 -15.30 4.71
C THR A 139 -27.49 -15.53 5.34
N LEU A 140 -27.29 -16.67 6.01
CA LEU A 140 -25.99 -17.06 6.56
C LEU A 140 -24.89 -17.06 5.47
N ASN A 141 -25.17 -17.66 4.31
CA ASN A 141 -24.28 -17.66 3.14
C ASN A 141 -23.92 -16.24 2.67
N GLU A 142 -24.93 -15.39 2.45
CA GLU A 142 -24.74 -14.02 1.99
C GLU A 142 -23.95 -13.18 3.01
N THR A 143 -24.22 -13.39 4.29
CA THR A 143 -23.52 -12.72 5.39
C THR A 143 -22.03 -13.08 5.38
N LEU A 144 -21.69 -14.35 5.23
CA LEU A 144 -20.31 -14.82 5.22
C LEU A 144 -19.55 -14.32 3.97
N ILE A 145 -20.22 -14.25 2.81
CA ILE A 145 -19.68 -13.63 1.60
C ILE A 145 -19.35 -12.15 1.84
N VAL A 146 -20.30 -11.37 2.39
CA VAL A 146 -20.10 -9.94 2.69
C VAL A 146 -18.96 -9.73 3.69
N ILE A 147 -18.85 -10.57 4.73
CA ILE A 147 -17.74 -10.53 5.69
C ILE A 147 -16.41 -10.80 5.00
N ASN A 148 -16.34 -11.80 4.12
CA ASN A 148 -15.13 -12.13 3.37
C ASN A 148 -14.68 -10.94 2.50
N THR A 149 -15.61 -10.34 1.74
CA THR A 149 -15.32 -9.17 0.90
C THR A 149 -14.78 -7.99 1.71
N LEU A 150 -15.40 -7.69 2.87
CA LEU A 150 -14.91 -6.65 3.77
C LEU A 150 -13.52 -6.97 4.31
N ALA A 151 -13.24 -8.22 4.70
CA ALA A 151 -11.93 -8.66 5.18
C ALA A 151 -10.85 -8.51 4.10
N VAL A 152 -11.16 -8.91 2.86
CA VAL A 152 -10.24 -8.79 1.71
C VAL A 152 -10.00 -7.32 1.38
N LYS A 153 -11.04 -6.47 1.41
CA LYS A 153 -10.84 -5.03 1.24
C LYS A 153 -9.95 -4.45 2.34
N ARG A 154 -10.17 -4.81 3.61
CA ARG A 154 -9.36 -4.35 4.74
C ARG A 154 -7.88 -4.69 4.53
N ALA A 155 -7.60 -5.91 4.09
CA ALA A 155 -6.24 -6.35 3.77
C ALA A 155 -5.65 -5.54 2.61
N ALA A 156 -6.42 -5.31 1.54
CA ALA A 156 -5.99 -4.51 0.39
C ALA A 156 -5.69 -3.05 0.77
N ILE A 157 -6.55 -2.40 1.56
CA ILE A 157 -6.35 -1.03 2.06
C ILE A 157 -5.08 -0.96 2.91
N ARG A 158 -4.89 -1.92 3.82
CA ARG A 158 -3.70 -1.97 4.68
C ARG A 158 -2.42 -2.08 3.85
N ALA A 159 -2.37 -3.04 2.92
CA ALA A 159 -1.21 -3.25 2.07
C ALA A 159 -0.92 -2.02 1.18
N GLY A 160 -1.98 -1.43 0.61
CA GLY A 160 -1.88 -0.21 -0.19
C GLY A 160 -1.35 0.97 0.62
N ALA A 161 -1.89 1.24 1.81
CA ALA A 161 -1.51 2.36 2.65
C ALA A 161 -0.02 2.35 3.03
N TRP A 162 0.53 1.20 3.46
CA TRP A 162 1.95 1.09 3.80
C TRP A 162 2.86 1.29 2.59
N SER A 163 2.48 0.78 1.42
CA SER A 163 3.24 1.02 0.19
C SER A 163 3.14 2.48 -0.27
N SER A 164 1.96 3.09 -0.14
CA SER A 164 1.71 4.45 -0.57
C SER A 164 2.42 5.46 0.34
N ILE A 165 2.45 5.27 1.66
CA ILE A 165 3.15 6.23 2.53
C ILE A 165 4.65 6.26 2.25
N GLY A 166 5.28 5.10 2.03
CA GLY A 166 6.69 5.04 1.64
C GLY A 166 6.95 5.86 0.38
N LYS A 167 6.31 5.50 -0.74
CA LYS A 167 6.50 6.20 -2.01
C LYS A 167 6.21 7.70 -1.98
N ASN A 168 5.22 8.12 -1.18
CA ASN A 168 4.82 9.53 -1.13
C ASN A 168 5.64 10.36 -0.13
N ILE A 169 6.36 9.74 0.82
CA ILE A 169 7.18 10.48 1.80
C ILE A 169 8.62 10.68 1.34
N GLU A 170 9.16 9.76 0.53
CA GLU A 170 10.58 9.72 0.16
C GLU A 170 11.09 11.07 -0.37
N LYS A 171 10.41 11.60 -1.40
CA LYS A 171 10.78 12.88 -2.04
C LYS A 171 10.52 14.10 -1.14
N PRO A 172 9.32 14.27 -0.54
CA PRO A 172 9.08 15.36 0.40
C PRO A 172 10.09 15.41 1.54
N LEU A 173 10.40 14.27 2.16
CA LEU A 173 11.34 14.16 3.28
C LEU A 173 12.74 14.63 2.89
N MET A 174 13.29 14.12 1.78
CA MET A 174 14.62 14.53 1.33
C MET A 174 14.69 16.00 0.97
N LYS A 175 13.69 16.51 0.24
CA LYS A 175 13.63 17.94 -0.12
C LYS A 175 13.58 18.83 1.12
N SER A 176 12.75 18.47 2.10
CA SER A 176 12.57 19.26 3.31
C SER A 176 13.79 19.19 4.24
N LEU A 177 14.51 18.06 4.27
CA LEU A 177 15.84 17.98 4.90
C LEU A 177 16.87 18.91 4.22
N CYS A 178 16.92 18.94 2.89
CA CYS A 178 17.82 19.83 2.15
C CYS A 178 17.54 21.30 2.48
N ILE A 179 16.26 21.70 2.48
CA ILE A 179 15.84 23.06 2.84
C ILE A 179 16.21 23.39 4.29
N LEU A 180 15.93 22.49 5.24
CA LEU A 180 16.21 22.69 6.67
C LEU A 180 17.71 22.95 6.94
N TYR A 181 18.59 22.30 6.18
CA TYR A 181 20.04 22.44 6.31
C TYR A 181 20.68 23.42 5.31
N GLY A 182 19.87 24.16 4.55
CA GLY A 182 20.36 25.21 3.65
C GLY A 182 21.14 24.70 2.45
N VAL A 183 20.85 23.48 1.98
CA VAL A 183 21.43 22.94 0.73
C VAL A 183 20.84 23.76 -0.43
N PRO A 184 21.67 24.35 -1.32
CA PRO A 184 21.18 25.10 -2.47
C PRO A 184 20.34 24.22 -3.41
N GLU A 185 19.30 24.76 -4.06
CA GLU A 185 18.43 23.98 -4.95
C GLU A 185 19.18 23.34 -6.12
N LYS A 186 20.27 23.96 -6.59
CA LYS A 186 21.15 23.40 -7.64
C LYS A 186 21.89 22.12 -7.20
N ASN A 187 21.94 21.86 -5.90
CA ASN A 187 22.66 20.74 -5.29
C ASN A 187 21.74 19.55 -4.98
N TYR A 188 20.49 19.56 -5.44
CA TYR A 188 19.63 18.38 -5.39
C TYR A 188 18.61 18.37 -6.53
N GLU A 189 18.34 17.19 -7.08
CA GLU A 189 17.37 17.03 -8.15
C GLU A 189 16.42 15.87 -7.88
N ILE A 190 15.14 16.08 -8.21
CA ILE A 190 14.13 15.03 -8.27
C ILE A 190 14.08 14.55 -9.72
N ILE A 191 15.07 13.74 -10.14
CA ILE A 191 15.12 13.25 -11.52
C ILE A 191 14.26 11.99 -11.66
N TYR A 192 13.12 12.11 -12.34
CA TYR A 192 12.45 10.94 -12.92
C TYR A 192 13.18 10.52 -14.19
N LYS A 193 14.16 9.62 -14.11
CA LYS A 193 14.65 8.93 -15.32
C LYS A 193 13.61 7.88 -15.71
N LYS A 194 12.69 8.24 -16.61
CA LYS A 194 11.90 7.25 -17.35
C LYS A 194 12.88 6.36 -18.10
N ALA A 195 12.76 5.05 -17.94
CA ALA A 195 13.49 4.10 -18.74
C ALA A 195 13.13 4.32 -20.22
N ASP A 196 14.12 4.76 -21.01
CA ASP A 196 13.98 4.80 -22.46
C ASP A 196 14.37 3.40 -22.98
N TYR A 197 13.39 2.51 -23.01
CA TYR A 197 13.53 1.14 -23.52
C TYR A 197 13.88 1.08 -25.02
N SER A 198 14.00 2.23 -25.70
CA SER A 198 14.19 2.30 -27.15
C SER A 198 15.66 2.28 -27.61
N LYS A 199 16.65 2.33 -26.71
CA LYS A 199 18.06 2.54 -27.13
C LYS A 199 19.13 1.60 -26.58
N ASN A 200 18.85 0.72 -25.62
CA ASN A 200 19.80 -0.32 -25.19
C ASN A 200 19.08 -1.37 -24.33
N GLU A 201 19.10 -2.64 -24.75
CA GLU A 201 18.51 -3.77 -24.00
C GLU A 201 19.26 -4.07 -22.68
N ASP A 202 20.49 -3.56 -22.50
CA ASP A 202 21.35 -3.85 -21.35
C ASP A 202 21.33 -2.79 -20.23
N ILE A 203 20.57 -1.69 -20.38
CA ILE A 203 20.51 -0.65 -19.33
C ILE A 203 19.20 -0.77 -18.56
N TYR A 204 19.24 -1.51 -17.46
CA TYR A 204 18.22 -1.46 -16.41
C TYR A 204 18.17 -0.04 -15.79
N SER A 205 17.52 0.90 -16.46
CA SER A 205 17.25 2.22 -15.92
C SER A 205 16.07 2.12 -14.96
N ARG A 206 16.36 2.24 -13.66
CA ARG A 206 15.38 2.17 -12.57
C ARG A 206 15.16 3.55 -11.97
N GLU A 207 13.95 3.79 -11.48
CA GLU A 207 13.60 5.02 -10.75
C GLU A 207 14.47 5.12 -9.50
N ILE A 208 15.11 6.28 -9.34
CA ILE A 208 15.95 6.60 -8.18
C ILE A 208 15.23 7.70 -7.41
N ASP A 209 15.13 7.53 -6.09
CA ASP A 209 14.20 8.29 -5.26
C ASP A 209 14.63 9.77 -5.15
N PHE A 210 15.93 10.04 -5.03
CA PHE A 210 16.49 11.39 -4.89
C PHE A 210 18.00 11.44 -5.18
N TYR A 211 18.49 12.57 -5.70
CA TYR A 211 19.92 12.84 -5.85
C TYR A 211 20.35 14.10 -5.09
N LEU A 212 21.50 14.00 -4.43
CA LEU A 212 22.30 15.15 -4.02
C LEU A 212 23.41 15.36 -5.05
N VAL A 213 23.83 16.59 -5.26
CA VAL A 213 24.96 16.94 -6.14
C VAL A 213 26.01 17.63 -5.27
N ASP A 214 27.23 17.08 -5.24
CA ASP A 214 28.33 17.68 -4.50
C ASP A 214 28.96 18.87 -5.25
N ASN A 215 29.96 19.52 -4.63
CA ASN A 215 30.63 20.69 -5.22
C ASN A 215 31.48 20.34 -6.46
N THR A 216 31.72 19.05 -6.73
CA THR A 216 32.43 18.55 -7.91
C THR A 216 31.48 18.14 -9.03
N GLU A 217 30.19 18.49 -8.90
CA GLU A 217 29.11 18.11 -9.83
C GLU A 217 28.81 16.61 -9.87
N LYS A 218 29.31 15.84 -8.91
CA LYS A 218 29.05 14.40 -8.83
C LYS A 218 27.72 14.15 -8.14
N SER A 219 26.89 13.31 -8.76
CA SER A 219 25.60 12.89 -8.20
C SER A 219 25.77 11.78 -7.16
N LEU A 220 25.15 11.98 -6.01
CA LEU A 220 25.10 11.06 -4.88
C LEU A 220 23.68 10.51 -4.75
N LEU A 221 23.58 9.19 -4.86
CA LEU A 221 22.30 8.49 -4.82
C LEU A 221 21.80 8.38 -3.38
N CYS A 222 20.61 8.89 -3.15
CA CYS A 222 19.95 8.83 -1.85
C CYS A 222 18.77 7.86 -1.91
N GLU A 223 18.69 6.98 -0.91
CA GLU A 223 17.59 6.04 -0.77
C GLU A 223 16.93 6.22 0.58
N VAL A 224 15.60 6.25 0.58
CA VAL A 224 14.79 6.43 1.78
C VAL A 224 13.96 5.17 2.02
N LYS A 225 13.91 4.70 3.27
CA LYS A 225 13.05 3.56 3.66
C LYS A 225 12.37 3.77 5.00
N LEU A 226 11.07 3.52 5.05
CA LEU A 226 10.32 3.43 6.30
C LEU A 226 10.11 1.97 6.69
N MET A 227 10.92 1.46 7.60
CA MET A 227 11.10 0.03 7.90
C MET A 227 10.56 -0.42 9.26
N GLY A 228 10.07 0.49 10.11
CA GLY A 228 9.55 0.12 11.43
C GLY A 228 10.67 -0.33 12.38
N LYS A 229 10.83 -1.65 12.63
CA LYS A 229 11.89 -2.17 13.52
C LYS A 229 13.28 -2.26 12.87
N GLY A 230 13.38 -1.90 11.59
CA GLY A 230 14.54 -2.18 10.74
C GLY A 230 14.47 -3.58 10.12
N ASN A 231 14.84 -3.69 8.84
CA ASN A 231 14.97 -4.97 8.15
C ASN A 231 16.45 -5.20 7.79
N PRO A 232 17.13 -6.21 8.35
CA PRO A 232 18.53 -6.51 8.02
C PRO A 232 18.74 -6.83 6.52
N GLU A 233 17.72 -7.30 5.82
CA GLU A 233 17.79 -7.63 4.38
C GLU A 233 17.80 -6.40 3.46
N VAL A 234 17.46 -5.21 3.99
CA VAL A 234 17.44 -3.98 3.16
C VAL A 234 18.84 -3.57 2.70
N ALA A 235 19.87 -4.13 3.33
CA ALA A 235 21.25 -4.02 2.92
C ALA A 235 21.48 -4.47 1.45
N ASP A 236 20.73 -5.47 0.96
CA ASP A 236 20.81 -5.93 -0.43
C ASP A 236 20.27 -4.88 -1.42
N ALA A 237 19.24 -4.15 -1.01
CA ALA A 237 18.68 -3.05 -1.82
C ALA A 237 19.70 -1.91 -1.96
N VAL A 238 20.36 -1.55 -0.87
CA VAL A 238 21.38 -0.49 -0.83
C VAL A 238 22.57 -0.83 -1.74
N ILE A 239 23.09 -2.07 -1.69
CA ILE A 239 24.19 -2.50 -2.57
C ILE A 239 23.77 -2.51 -4.03
N ALA A 240 22.65 -3.17 -4.35
CA ALA A 240 22.19 -3.32 -5.72
C ALA A 240 21.91 -1.97 -6.40
N ARG A 241 21.65 -0.93 -5.61
CA ARG A 241 21.33 0.43 -6.06
C ARG A 241 22.52 1.39 -6.06
N LYS A 242 23.70 0.95 -5.58
CA LYS A 242 24.91 1.80 -5.43
C LYS A 242 24.61 3.09 -4.63
N THR A 243 23.81 2.94 -3.57
CA THR A 243 23.38 4.04 -2.71
C THR A 243 24.57 4.68 -2.00
N ASN A 244 24.65 6.01 -2.00
CA ASN A 244 25.66 6.78 -1.28
C ASN A 244 25.17 7.22 0.11
N LEU A 245 23.89 7.55 0.21
CA LEU A 245 23.24 7.98 1.44
C LEU A 245 21.95 7.18 1.67
N PHE A 246 21.88 6.49 2.80
CA PHE A 246 20.71 5.74 3.22
C PHE A 246 19.97 6.43 4.37
N VAL A 247 18.70 6.79 4.16
CA VAL A 247 17.86 7.45 5.17
C VAL A 247 16.75 6.50 5.59
N ALA A 248 16.61 6.26 6.89
CA ALA A 248 15.54 5.41 7.41
C ALA A 248 14.87 6.00 8.65
N ASP A 249 13.62 5.60 8.89
CA ASP A 249 12.96 5.87 10.17
C ASP A 249 13.70 5.20 11.33
N THR A 250 14.04 3.92 11.19
CA THR A 250 14.79 3.12 12.17
C THR A 250 15.81 2.22 11.46
N LEU A 251 16.97 1.98 12.09
CA LEU A 251 17.98 1.04 11.62
C LEU A 251 18.31 -0.01 12.68
N SER A 252 18.39 -1.27 12.28
CA SER A 252 18.92 -2.31 13.17
C SER A 252 20.44 -2.16 13.34
N GLU A 253 21.00 -2.70 14.42
CA GLU A 253 22.46 -2.74 14.63
C GLU A 253 23.19 -3.54 13.55
N THR A 254 22.51 -4.49 12.91
CA THR A 254 23.04 -5.20 11.74
C THR A 254 23.12 -4.28 10.52
N ASN A 255 22.07 -3.49 10.25
CA ASN A 255 22.10 -2.51 9.16
C ASN A 255 23.25 -1.52 9.34
N LYS A 256 23.42 -0.97 10.55
CA LYS A 256 24.48 0.01 10.85
C LYS A 256 25.87 -0.58 10.61
N ARG A 257 26.12 -1.83 11.02
CA ARG A 257 27.38 -2.53 10.77
C ARG A 257 27.63 -2.73 9.27
N GLN A 258 26.64 -3.22 8.53
CA GLN A 258 26.77 -3.43 7.08
C GLN A 258 27.03 -2.13 6.32
N LEU A 259 26.27 -1.06 6.61
CA LEU A 259 26.45 0.24 5.97
C LEU A 259 27.84 0.82 6.27
N LYS A 260 28.33 0.63 7.49
CA LYS A 260 29.69 1.01 7.88
C LYS A 260 30.75 0.22 7.10
N ASP A 261 30.60 -1.10 7.03
CA ASP A 261 31.55 -1.98 6.31
C ASP A 261 31.60 -1.66 4.81
N TRP A 262 30.50 -1.14 4.26
CA TRP A 262 30.40 -0.71 2.85
C TRP A 262 30.72 0.77 2.63
N ASN A 263 31.10 1.50 3.68
CA ASN A 263 31.40 2.93 3.62
C ASN A 263 30.28 3.76 2.98
N ILE A 264 29.03 3.43 3.35
CA ILE A 264 27.82 4.15 2.94
C ILE A 264 27.40 5.02 4.11
N GLU A 265 27.03 6.27 3.86
CA GLU A 265 26.54 7.17 4.91
C GLU A 265 25.08 6.87 5.25
N TRP A 266 24.67 7.05 6.49
CA TRP A 266 23.27 6.81 6.89
C TRP A 266 22.70 7.77 7.92
N ILE A 267 21.39 7.95 7.84
CA ILE A 267 20.59 8.74 8.78
C ILE A 267 19.49 7.86 9.34
N GLU A 268 19.42 7.77 10.67
CA GLU A 268 18.34 7.13 11.41
C GLU A 268 17.50 8.23 12.07
N LEU A 269 16.31 8.51 11.54
CA LEU A 269 15.49 9.66 11.94
C LEU A 269 14.97 9.55 13.38
N ARG A 270 14.57 8.34 13.80
CA ARG A 270 14.07 8.08 15.16
C ARG A 270 15.17 7.91 16.20
N ALA A 271 16.45 8.05 15.82
CA ALA A 271 17.51 8.16 16.80
C ALA A 271 17.40 9.49 17.56
N LYS A 272 17.95 9.55 18.78
CA LYS A 272 18.04 10.82 19.52
C LYS A 272 18.77 11.86 18.66
N LYS A 273 18.08 12.97 18.33
CA LYS A 273 18.58 14.01 17.42
C LYS A 273 18.99 13.45 16.05
N GLY A 274 18.29 12.43 15.56
CA GLY A 274 18.62 11.71 14.33
C GLY A 274 18.67 12.62 13.11
N TYR A 275 17.70 13.53 12.99
CA TYR A 275 17.69 14.53 11.93
C TYR A 275 18.90 15.49 11.99
N GLU A 276 19.47 15.78 13.18
CA GLU A 276 20.65 16.65 13.30
C GLU A 276 21.89 16.06 12.59
N LYS A 277 21.99 14.73 12.51
CA LYS A 277 23.08 14.04 11.81
C LYS A 277 23.11 14.32 10.31
N VAL A 278 21.99 14.76 9.73
CA VAL A 278 21.93 15.16 8.31
C VAL A 278 22.98 16.22 8.03
N LYS A 279 23.21 17.17 8.96
CA LYS A 279 24.23 18.20 8.80
C LYS A 279 25.64 17.63 8.66
N ASP A 280 25.96 16.63 9.48
CA ASP A 280 27.29 16.03 9.51
C ASP A 280 27.53 15.17 8.27
N VAL A 281 26.51 14.42 7.85
CA VAL A 281 26.54 13.63 6.62
C VAL A 281 26.63 14.53 5.38
N LEU A 282 25.85 15.61 5.30
CA LEU A 282 25.96 16.55 4.19
C LEU A 282 27.34 17.23 4.12
N LYS A 283 28.04 17.38 5.26
CA LYS A 283 29.41 17.87 5.29
C LYS A 283 30.44 16.81 4.88
N SER A 284 30.24 15.54 5.23
CA SER A 284 31.17 14.46 4.82
C SER A 284 31.10 14.15 3.33
N LEU A 285 29.99 14.54 2.68
CA LEU A 285 29.76 14.41 1.24
C LEU A 285 30.27 15.61 0.41
N ASN A 286 30.83 16.66 1.05
CA ASN A 286 31.38 17.86 0.40
C ASN A 286 32.88 17.76 0.08
#